data_AF-A0A7X9PJX0-F1
#
_entry.id   AF-A0A7X9PJX0-F1
#
_cell.length_a   1.000
_cell.length_b   1.000
_cell.length_c   1.000
_cell.angle_alpha   90.00
_cell.angle_beta   90.00
_cell.angle_gamma   90.00
#
_symmetry.space_group_name_H-M   'P 1'
#
loop_
_entity.id
_entity.type
_entity.pdbx_description
1 polymer ?
#
loop_
_entity_poly.entity_id
_entity_poly.type
_entity_poly.pdbx_seq_one_letter_code
_entity_poly.pdbx_strand_id
1 'polypeptide(L)'
;MIYKINILCCRNGSILFIFLLLFYSCKPTLILTKATSQSWCVKEKNIKGVNYHILIKSNASYLDVKFDSLKSNGMLINDYNYSVLGKSIYEQKFSKEDTVLISFNRIGVEKAEPITIYYSHKHSRKSIKVYNFKELRTLCP
;
A
#
# COMPACT_ATOMS: atom_id res chain seq x y z
N MET A 1 -16.67 3.09 49.77
CA MET A 1 -16.37 4.41 49.16
C MET A 1 -16.65 4.31 47.68
N ILE A 2 -17.78 4.86 47.22
CA ILE A 2 -18.17 4.91 45.81
C ILE A 2 -17.98 6.36 45.38
N TYR A 3 -17.04 6.63 44.48
CA TYR A 3 -16.89 7.95 43.90
C TYR A 3 -18.07 8.21 42.95
N LYS A 4 -19.01 9.06 43.37
CA LYS A 4 -20.03 9.65 42.49
C LYS A 4 -19.32 10.65 41.57
N ILE A 5 -19.16 10.27 40.31
CA ILE A 5 -18.83 11.23 39.25
C ILE A 5 -20.14 11.94 38.88
N ASN A 6 -20.33 13.15 39.40
CA ASN A 6 -21.35 14.06 38.90
C ASN A 6 -20.90 14.54 37.52
N ILE A 7 -21.40 13.89 36.46
CA ILE A 7 -21.32 14.43 35.10
C ILE A 7 -22.34 15.55 35.04
N LEU A 8 -21.91 16.75 35.44
CA LEU A 8 -22.66 17.97 35.23
C LEU A 8 -22.68 18.24 33.73
N CYS A 9 -23.87 18.16 33.14
CA CYS A 9 -24.14 18.44 31.73
C CYS A 9 -23.67 19.83 31.32
N CYS A 10 -22.42 19.95 30.89
CA CYS A 10 -22.01 20.99 29.95
C CYS A 10 -22.57 20.65 28.57
N ARG A 11 -23.84 21.00 28.36
CA ARG A 11 -24.34 21.70 27.17
C ARG A 11 -23.81 21.19 25.81
N ASN A 12 -24.29 20.02 25.36
CA ASN A 12 -24.43 19.47 23.98
C ASN A 12 -23.39 19.73 22.86
N GLY A 13 -22.34 20.53 23.04
CA GLY A 13 -21.30 20.83 22.06
C GLY A 13 -20.03 20.01 22.27
N SER A 14 -19.75 19.57 23.51
CA SER A 14 -18.48 18.92 23.86
C SER A 14 -18.37 17.48 23.37
N ILE A 15 -19.45 16.70 23.42
CA ILE A 15 -19.47 15.32 22.92
C ILE A 15 -19.38 15.30 21.39
N LEU A 16 -20.08 16.23 20.72
CA LEU A 16 -19.99 16.39 19.27
C LEU A 16 -18.56 16.79 18.84
N PHE A 17 -17.88 17.66 19.61
CA PHE A 17 -16.50 18.09 19.35
C PHE A 17 -15.48 16.96 19.59
N ILE A 18 -15.67 16.14 20.62
CA ILE A 18 -14.83 14.95 20.88
C ILE A 18 -15.03 13.89 19.79
N PHE A 19 -16.28 13.64 19.36
CA PHE A 19 -16.56 12.80 18.21
C PHE A 19 -15.90 13.37 16.94
N LEU A 20 -16.04 14.68 16.67
CA LEU A 20 -15.38 15.32 15.53
C LEU A 20 -13.85 15.19 15.57
N LEU A 21 -13.23 15.33 16.75
CA LEU A 21 -11.78 15.15 16.95
C LEU A 21 -11.33 13.70 16.77
N LEU A 22 -12.13 12.72 17.19
CA LEU A 22 -11.86 11.29 16.97
C LEU A 22 -12.03 10.88 15.50
N PHE A 23 -12.94 11.54 14.77
CA PHE A 23 -13.13 11.39 13.33
C PHE A 23 -12.23 12.29 12.49
N TYR A 24 -11.50 13.24 13.09
CA TYR A 24 -10.45 14.03 12.45
C TYR A 24 -9.20 13.17 12.23
N SER A 25 -9.38 12.21 11.34
CA SER A 25 -8.40 11.85 10.31
C SER A 25 -7.13 11.18 10.83
N CYS A 26 -7.28 9.96 11.34
CA CYS A 26 -6.21 8.97 11.18
C CYS A 26 -6.16 8.57 9.69
N LYS A 27 -5.62 9.45 8.83
CA LYS A 27 -5.39 9.09 7.43
C LYS A 27 -4.44 7.90 7.38
N PRO A 28 -4.68 6.91 6.50
CA PRO A 28 -3.75 5.81 6.33
C PRO A 28 -2.36 6.37 6.00
N THR A 29 -1.33 5.83 6.64
CA THR A 29 0.06 6.21 6.38
C THR A 29 0.41 6.05 4.89
N LEU A 30 -0.10 4.98 4.27
CA LEU A 30 0.05 4.67 2.87
C LEU A 30 -1.34 4.37 2.29
N ILE A 31 -1.66 4.96 1.14
CA ILE A 31 -2.95 4.80 0.46
C ILE A 31 -2.70 4.16 -0.90
N LEU A 32 -3.28 2.99 -1.13
CA LEU A 32 -3.34 2.37 -2.47
C LEU A 32 -4.17 3.26 -3.40
N THR A 33 -3.59 3.77 -4.48
CA THR A 33 -4.30 4.62 -5.44
C THR A 33 -4.66 3.87 -6.72
N LYS A 34 -3.77 3.01 -7.20
CA LYS A 34 -3.98 2.23 -8.42
C LYS A 34 -3.19 0.93 -8.37
N ALA A 35 -3.77 -0.13 -8.91
CA ALA A 35 -3.09 -1.40 -9.12
C ALA A 35 -3.42 -1.91 -10.52
N THR A 36 -2.40 -2.27 -11.29
CA THR A 36 -2.57 -2.84 -12.63
C THR A 36 -1.71 -4.07 -12.81
N SER A 37 -2.19 -4.99 -13.64
CA SER A 37 -1.45 -6.20 -14.03
C SER A 37 -1.35 -6.30 -15.54
N GLN A 38 -0.31 -6.94 -16.03
CA GLN A 38 -0.15 -7.24 -17.45
C GLN A 38 0.46 -8.63 -17.62
N SER A 39 -0.31 -9.54 -18.23
CA SER A 39 0.16 -10.87 -18.55
C SER A 39 1.14 -10.82 -19.74
N TRP A 40 2.21 -11.61 -19.67
CA TRP A 40 3.23 -11.71 -20.71
C TRP A 40 3.73 -13.15 -20.85
N CYS A 41 4.31 -13.47 -22.00
CA CYS A 41 4.93 -14.76 -22.24
C CYS A 41 6.03 -14.71 -23.30
N VAL A 42 6.95 -15.66 -23.21
CA VAL A 42 8.02 -15.93 -24.19
C VAL A 42 7.74 -17.31 -24.76
N LYS A 43 7.16 -17.36 -25.97
CA LYS A 43 6.60 -18.59 -26.57
C LYS A 43 7.68 -19.64 -26.78
N GLU A 44 8.86 -19.23 -27.24
CA GLU A 44 9.98 -20.11 -27.56
C GLU A 44 10.52 -20.85 -26.34
N LYS A 45 10.32 -20.29 -25.14
CA LYS A 45 10.83 -20.84 -23.88
C LYS A 45 9.73 -21.44 -23.00
N ASN A 46 8.47 -21.41 -23.46
CA ASN A 46 7.29 -21.76 -22.65
C ASN A 46 7.25 -21.04 -21.29
N ILE A 47 7.71 -19.78 -21.25
CA ILE A 47 7.71 -18.96 -20.04
C ILE A 47 6.50 -18.04 -20.09
N LYS A 48 5.75 -17.98 -19.00
CA LYS A 48 4.65 -17.04 -18.80
C LYS A 48 4.83 -16.29 -17.49
N GLY A 49 4.24 -15.12 -17.40
CA GLY A 49 4.23 -14.36 -16.17
C GLY A 49 3.26 -13.21 -16.16
N VAL A 50 3.20 -12.53 -15.02
CA VAL A 50 2.42 -11.31 -14.81
C VAL A 50 3.35 -10.22 -14.31
N ASN A 51 3.30 -9.07 -14.96
CA ASN A 51 3.92 -7.84 -14.48
C ASN A 51 2.90 -7.06 -13.63
N TYR A 52 3.31 -6.66 -12.43
CA TYR A 52 2.49 -5.91 -11.49
C TYR A 52 2.99 -4.48 -11.38
N HIS A 53 2.06 -3.52 -11.36
CA HIS A 53 2.34 -2.12 -11.06
C HIS A 53 1.37 -1.64 -9.98
N ILE A 54 1.89 -1.19 -8.85
CA ILE A 54 1.11 -0.75 -7.70
C ILE A 54 1.52 0.68 -7.36
N LEU A 55 0.57 1.61 -7.40
CA LEU A 55 0.75 3.00 -7.00
C LEU A 55 0.25 3.20 -5.57
N ILE A 56 1.11 3.75 -4.73
CA ILE A 56 0.82 4.08 -3.34
C ILE A 56 1.11 5.55 -3.13
N LYS A 57 0.09 6.30 -2.71
CA LYS A 57 0.28 7.66 -2.22
C LYS A 57 0.70 7.61 -0.76
N SER A 58 1.81 8.26 -0.43
CA SER A 58 2.32 8.30 0.94
C SER A 58 1.76 9.51 1.68
N ASN A 59 1.24 9.30 2.89
CA ASN A 59 0.92 10.38 3.84
C ASN A 59 2.02 10.55 4.91
N ALA A 60 3.15 9.88 4.75
CA ALA A 60 4.31 9.94 5.64
C ALA A 60 5.63 9.98 4.85
N SER A 61 6.72 10.28 5.54
CA SER A 61 8.05 10.30 4.93
C SER A 61 8.70 8.91 4.96
N TYR A 62 9.72 8.69 4.12
CA TYR A 62 10.55 7.47 4.15
C TYR A 62 11.29 7.26 5.50
N LEU A 63 11.44 8.31 6.32
CA LEU A 63 12.03 8.19 7.65
C LEU A 63 11.08 7.46 8.60
N ASP A 64 9.77 7.66 8.42
CA ASP A 64 8.73 7.06 9.25
C ASP A 64 8.24 5.72 8.71
N VAL A 65 8.41 5.47 7.40
CA VAL A 65 7.85 4.34 6.68
C VAL A 65 8.90 3.63 5.85
N LYS A 66 9.01 2.31 6.03
CA LYS A 66 9.86 1.44 5.21
C LYS A 66 9.05 0.29 4.64
N PHE A 67 9.18 0.04 3.34
CA PHE A 67 8.65 -1.17 2.70
C PHE A 67 9.54 -2.34 3.09
N ASP A 68 8.97 -3.33 3.78
CA ASP A 68 9.75 -4.44 4.35
C ASP A 68 9.81 -5.63 3.39
N SER A 69 8.67 -6.01 2.83
CA SER A 69 8.56 -7.16 1.93
C SER A 69 7.24 -7.20 1.17
N LEU A 70 7.23 -7.93 0.07
CA LEU A 70 6.02 -8.27 -0.67
C LEU A 70 5.75 -9.78 -0.58
N LYS A 71 4.48 -10.16 -0.55
CA LYS A 71 4.05 -11.55 -0.69
C LYS A 71 2.95 -11.71 -1.72
N SER A 72 3.02 -12.79 -2.50
CA SER A 72 1.92 -13.28 -3.35
C SER A 72 1.64 -14.72 -2.98
N ASN A 73 0.37 -15.05 -2.71
CA ASN A 73 -0.05 -16.42 -2.40
C ASN A 73 0.84 -17.14 -1.35
N GLY A 74 1.21 -16.44 -0.28
CA GLY A 74 2.09 -16.97 0.79
C GLY A 74 3.60 -16.95 0.48
N MET A 75 4.01 -16.78 -0.77
CA MET A 75 5.42 -16.71 -1.19
C MET A 75 5.97 -15.28 -1.07
N LEU A 76 7.20 -15.16 -0.58
CA LEU A 76 7.95 -13.90 -0.56
C LEU A 76 8.37 -13.50 -1.98
N ILE A 77 8.26 -12.20 -2.30
CA ILE A 77 8.76 -11.61 -3.54
C ILE A 77 9.98 -10.78 -3.18
N ASN A 78 11.16 -11.26 -3.58
CA ASN A 78 12.44 -10.60 -3.31
C ASN A 78 12.81 -9.59 -4.40
N ASP A 79 12.43 -9.89 -5.65
CA ASP A 79 12.82 -9.09 -6.81
C ASP A 79 11.74 -8.06 -7.15
N TYR A 80 11.54 -7.09 -6.25
CA TYR A 80 10.70 -5.93 -6.52
C TYR A 80 11.52 -4.66 -6.49
N ASN A 81 11.17 -3.73 -7.38
CA ASN A 81 11.70 -2.39 -7.34
C ASN A 81 10.59 -1.43 -6.92
N TYR A 82 10.98 -0.33 -6.28
CA TYR A 82 10.10 0.80 -6.16
C TYR A 82 10.80 2.09 -6.59
N SER A 83 10.02 3.00 -7.16
CA SER A 83 10.46 4.32 -7.57
C SER A 83 9.47 5.37 -7.09
N VAL A 84 9.94 6.61 -6.93
CA VAL A 84 9.07 7.75 -6.59
C VAL A 84 8.74 8.49 -7.87
N LEU A 85 7.45 8.57 -8.21
CA LEU A 85 7.01 9.21 -9.44
C LEU A 85 7.37 10.70 -9.43
N GLY A 86 7.91 11.20 -10.55
CA GLY A 86 8.38 12.58 -10.66
C GLY A 86 9.77 12.83 -10.08
N LYS A 87 10.45 11.81 -9.56
CA LYS A 87 11.85 11.90 -9.08
C LYS A 87 12.80 11.06 -9.93
N SER A 88 14.09 11.37 -9.80
CA SER A 88 15.17 10.59 -10.39
C SER A 88 15.18 9.15 -9.86
N ILE A 89 15.65 8.20 -10.67
CA ILE A 89 15.78 6.78 -10.28
C ILE A 89 16.69 6.56 -9.06
N TYR A 90 17.59 7.50 -8.78
CA TYR A 90 18.49 7.45 -7.64
C TYR A 90 17.84 7.98 -6.34
N GLU A 91 16.66 8.59 -6.44
CA GLU A 91 15.93 9.16 -5.31
C GLU A 91 14.81 8.25 -4.82
N GLN A 92 15.19 7.22 -4.07
CA GLN A 92 14.24 6.29 -3.45
C GLN A 92 13.57 6.84 -2.17
N LYS A 93 13.96 8.04 -1.72
CA LYS A 93 13.42 8.68 -0.53
C LYS A 93 12.14 9.44 -0.90
N PHE A 94 10.99 8.88 -0.51
CA PHE A 94 9.70 9.55 -0.67
C PHE A 94 9.38 10.46 0.53
N SER A 95 8.68 11.55 0.23
CA SER A 95 8.12 12.52 1.15
C SER A 95 6.61 12.30 1.31
N LYS A 96 5.99 13.06 2.21
CA LYS A 96 4.54 13.12 2.28
C LYS A 96 3.96 13.63 0.96
N GLU A 97 2.81 13.08 0.57
CA GLU A 97 2.07 13.27 -0.69
C GLU A 97 2.71 12.67 -1.95
N ASP A 98 3.95 12.16 -1.87
CA ASP A 98 4.57 11.48 -3.02
C ASP A 98 3.80 10.22 -3.41
N THR A 99 3.87 9.89 -4.70
CA THR A 99 3.36 8.61 -5.23
C THR A 99 4.52 7.67 -5.49
N VAL A 100 4.51 6.53 -4.82
CA VAL A 100 5.48 5.45 -4.98
C VAL A 100 4.90 4.43 -5.95
N LEU A 101 5.65 4.09 -7.00
CA LEU A 101 5.38 2.96 -7.87
C LEU A 101 6.18 1.76 -7.38
N ILE A 102 5.50 0.67 -7.07
CA ILE A 102 6.12 -0.64 -6.84
C ILE A 102 5.86 -1.48 -8.09
N SER A 103 6.92 -2.00 -8.71
CA SER A 103 6.82 -2.90 -9.86
C SER A 103 7.65 -4.16 -9.70
N PHE A 104 7.10 -5.28 -10.18
CA PHE A 104 7.77 -6.57 -10.14
C PHE A 104 7.13 -7.53 -11.14
N ASN A 105 7.90 -8.56 -11.51
CA ASN A 105 7.44 -9.64 -12.38
C ASN A 105 7.26 -10.92 -11.57
N ARG A 106 6.19 -11.67 -11.86
CA ARG A 106 6.01 -13.04 -11.37
C ARG A 106 6.02 -13.99 -12.56
N ILE A 107 7.02 -14.86 -12.59
CA ILE A 107 7.13 -15.94 -13.57
C ILE A 107 6.33 -17.15 -13.08
N GLY A 108 5.77 -17.93 -14.01
CA GLY A 108 5.00 -19.14 -13.70
C GLY A 108 3.58 -18.88 -13.22
N VAL A 109 3.12 -17.63 -13.30
CA VAL A 109 1.77 -17.20 -12.93
C VAL A 109 1.05 -16.73 -14.18
N GLU A 110 -0.15 -17.24 -14.44
CA GLU A 110 -0.94 -16.91 -15.64
C GLU A 110 -1.95 -15.77 -15.44
N LYS A 111 -2.31 -15.49 -14.18
CA LYS A 111 -3.30 -14.47 -13.82
C LYS A 111 -2.86 -13.71 -12.56
N ALA A 112 -3.29 -12.46 -12.43
CA ALA A 112 -2.94 -11.64 -11.28
C ALA A 112 -3.39 -12.31 -9.96
N GLU A 113 -2.45 -12.43 -9.03
CA GLU A 113 -2.68 -12.96 -7.69
C GLU A 113 -2.79 -11.81 -6.67
N PRO A 114 -3.45 -12.02 -5.53
CA PRO A 114 -3.44 -11.06 -4.44
C PRO A 114 -2.04 -10.78 -3.90
N ILE A 115 -1.71 -9.50 -3.74
CA ILE A 115 -0.41 -9.05 -3.24
C ILE A 115 -0.58 -8.43 -1.86
N THR A 116 0.28 -8.84 -0.92
CA THR A 116 0.38 -8.19 0.39
C THR A 116 1.72 -7.46 0.49
N ILE A 117 1.65 -6.15 0.71
CA ILE A 117 2.81 -5.27 0.89
C ILE A 117 2.95 -5.04 2.40
N TYR A 118 4.02 -5.55 3.00
CA TYR A 118 4.36 -5.32 4.39
C TYR A 118 5.23 -4.09 4.52
N TYR A 119 4.93 -3.24 5.49
CA TYR A 119 5.69 -2.04 5.78
C TYR A 119 5.75 -1.75 7.27
N SER A 120 6.85 -1.16 7.70
CA SER A 120 7.07 -0.71 9.07
C SER A 120 6.76 0.78 9.16
N HIS A 121 5.95 1.18 10.14
CA HIS A 121 5.67 2.58 10.46
C HIS A 121 5.89 2.85 11.94
N LYS A 122 6.88 3.69 12.30
CA LYS A 122 7.23 4.06 13.69
C LYS A 122 7.17 2.85 14.65
N HIS A 123 7.87 1.77 14.29
CA HIS A 123 7.97 0.49 15.05
C HIS A 123 6.74 -0.43 15.02
N SER A 124 5.67 -0.07 14.31
CA SER A 124 4.53 -0.98 14.06
C SER A 124 4.64 -1.60 12.67
N ARG A 125 4.47 -2.92 12.57
CA ARG A 125 4.33 -3.61 11.28
C ARG A 125 2.89 -3.52 10.80
N LYS A 126 2.72 -3.15 9.54
CA LYS A 126 1.42 -3.00 8.88
C LYS A 126 1.48 -3.67 7.51
N SER A 127 0.31 -3.87 6.91
CA SER A 127 0.20 -4.45 5.59
C SER A 127 -0.87 -3.76 4.74
N ILE A 128 -0.62 -3.67 3.43
CA ILE A 128 -1.63 -3.30 2.42
C ILE A 128 -1.90 -4.55 1.60
N LYS A 129 -3.18 -4.95 1.54
CA LYS A 129 -3.62 -6.06 0.71
C LYS A 129 -4.21 -5.52 -0.59
N VAL A 130 -3.77 -6.06 -1.72
CA VAL A 130 -4.14 -5.65 -3.07
C VAL A 130 -4.77 -6.84 -3.78
N TYR A 131 -6.08 -6.76 -4.04
CA TYR A 131 -6.86 -7.87 -4.61
C TYR A 131 -7.33 -7.59 -6.04
N ASN A 132 -7.66 -6.34 -6.36
CA ASN A 132 -8.34 -5.97 -7.61
C ASN A 132 -7.38 -5.22 -8.55
N PHE A 133 -6.60 -5.98 -9.32
CA PHE A 133 -5.73 -5.42 -10.35
C PHE A 133 -6.54 -5.11 -11.61
N LYS A 134 -6.40 -3.88 -12.13
CA LYS A 134 -6.91 -3.56 -13.46
C LYS A 134 -5.98 -4.21 -14.50
N GLU A 135 -6.51 -5.17 -15.24
CA GLU A 135 -5.78 -5.85 -16.31
C GLU A 135 -5.53 -4.88 -17.48
N LEU A 136 -4.27 -4.75 -17.86
CA LEU A 136 -3.82 -4.07 -19.07
C LEU A 136 -3.84 -5.05 -20.25
N ARG A 137 -3.68 -4.53 -21.47
CA ARG A 137 -3.56 -5.38 -22.66
C ARG A 137 -2.46 -6.43 -22.47
N THR A 138 -2.87 -7.70 -22.56
CA THR A 138 -1.98 -8.86 -22.51
C THR A 138 -0.95 -8.81 -23.63
N LEU A 139 0.30 -9.14 -23.29
CA LEU A 139 1.44 -9.22 -24.21
C LEU A 139 1.65 -10.64 -24.75
N CYS A 140 0.75 -11.57 -24.43
CA CYS A 140 0.69 -12.88 -25.07
C CYS A 140 -0.16 -12.81 -26.34
N PRO A 141 0.42 -13.09 -27.51
CA PRO A 141 -0.31 -13.25 -28.76
C PRO A 141 -0.99 -14.61 -28.89
#